data_AF-A0A962WI11-F1
#
_entry.id   AF-A0A962WI11-F1
#
_cell.length_a   1.000
_cell.length_b   1.000
_cell.length_c   1.000
_cell.angle_alpha   90.00
_cell.angle_beta   90.00
_cell.angle_gamma   90.00
#
_symmetry.space_group_name_H-M   'P 1'
#
loop_
_entity.id
_entity.type
_entity.pdbx_description
1 polymer ?
#
loop_
_entity_poly.entity_id
_entity_poly.type
_entity_poly.pdbx_seq_one_letter_code
_entity_poly.pdbx_strand_id
1 'polypeptide(L)'
;MRATLPSIYLSRSGSNRQLWLALPIACLLLGLTTPGTRAQPRTDWHEFSFTRGIYDGASDGDAWGPRWLMDFPDADQHFLRALKRLTGVDCRIDANALRIDAEQLRDHPFVYLVEAGALELDEQAVQAVRDYLLAGGF
;
A
#
# COMPACT_ATOMS: atom_id res chain seq x y z
N MET A 1 43.45 -53.61 2.44
CA MET A 1 43.47 -55.09 2.58
C MET A 1 42.03 -55.57 2.80
N ARG A 2 41.55 -56.51 1.96
CA ARG A 2 40.60 -57.65 2.18
C ARG A 2 39.47 -57.48 3.24
N ALA A 3 38.21 -57.89 3.07
CA ALA A 3 37.54 -58.89 2.22
C ALA A 3 35.99 -58.73 2.43
N THR A 4 35.15 -58.68 1.38
CA THR A 4 34.13 -59.70 0.94
C THR A 4 33.41 -60.48 2.07
N LEU A 5 32.11 -60.23 2.38
CA LEU A 5 30.82 -60.78 1.82
C LEU A 5 30.52 -62.26 2.21
N PRO A 6 29.28 -62.81 2.07
CA PRO A 6 27.90 -62.34 2.36
C PRO A 6 27.00 -63.46 3.00
N SER A 7 25.72 -63.17 3.31
CA SER A 7 24.60 -64.16 3.37
C SER A 7 23.28 -63.37 3.52
N ILE A 8 22.36 -63.20 2.56
CA ILE A 8 21.51 -64.09 1.75
C ILE A 8 20.40 -64.82 2.56
N TYR A 9 19.18 -64.29 2.41
CA TYR A 9 17.84 -64.92 2.27
C TYR A 9 17.26 -65.91 3.30
N LEU A 10 16.00 -65.61 3.71
CA LEU A 10 14.78 -66.45 3.78
C LEU A 10 13.84 -65.82 4.85
N SER A 11 12.50 -65.75 4.78
CA SER A 11 11.46 -66.33 3.93
C SER A 11 10.08 -65.76 4.34
N ARG A 12 9.15 -65.69 3.36
CA ARG A 12 7.66 -65.84 3.43
C ARG A 12 6.83 -64.90 4.34
N SER A 13 5.88 -64.11 3.80
CA SER A 13 4.57 -64.45 3.18
C SER A 13 3.41 -64.56 4.19
N GLY A 14 2.37 -63.73 4.01
CA GLY A 14 1.03 -63.88 4.58
C GLY A 14 0.46 -62.54 5.07
N SER A 15 -0.13 -61.70 4.22
CA SER A 15 -1.58 -61.66 3.97
C SER A 15 -2.43 -61.73 5.25
N ASN A 16 -2.96 -60.59 5.71
CA ASN A 16 -4.24 -60.54 6.40
C ASN A 16 -4.91 -59.18 6.22
N ARG A 17 -5.72 -59.11 5.16
CA ARG A 17 -6.82 -58.16 4.99
C ARG A 17 -7.91 -58.53 5.98
N GLN A 18 -8.17 -57.73 7.01
CA GLN A 18 -9.43 -57.73 7.74
C GLN A 18 -9.75 -56.30 8.19
N LEU A 19 -10.79 -55.75 7.58
CA LEU A 19 -11.43 -54.49 7.91
C LEU A 19 -12.05 -54.58 9.32
N TRP A 20 -11.73 -53.61 10.19
CA TRP A 20 -12.59 -53.24 11.31
C TRP A 20 -12.96 -51.77 11.17
N LEU A 21 -14.16 -51.57 10.61
CA LEU A 21 -14.93 -50.34 10.67
C LEU A 21 -15.28 -50.04 12.13
N ALA A 22 -14.82 -48.91 12.67
CA ALA A 22 -15.50 -48.16 13.72
C ALA A 22 -14.73 -46.87 14.04
N LEU A 23 -15.19 -45.74 13.51
CA LEU A 23 -15.10 -44.43 14.18
C LEU A 23 -16.04 -43.43 13.49
N PRO A 24 -17.33 -43.38 13.90
CA PRO A 24 -18.14 -42.20 13.70
C PRO A 24 -17.87 -41.20 14.85
N ILE A 25 -18.03 -39.90 14.57
CA ILE A 25 -18.24 -38.82 15.58
C ILE A 25 -16.99 -38.36 16.34
N ALA A 26 -16.22 -37.44 15.74
CA ALA A 26 -15.43 -36.43 16.49
C ALA A 26 -15.03 -35.20 15.65
N CYS A 27 -15.80 -34.82 14.62
CA CYS A 27 -15.57 -33.57 13.86
C CYS A 27 -16.62 -32.49 14.16
N LEU A 28 -17.31 -32.59 15.30
CA LEU A 28 -18.33 -31.63 15.72
C LEU A 28 -17.93 -30.96 17.02
N LEU A 29 -16.81 -30.21 17.06
CA LEU A 29 -16.45 -29.29 18.16
C LEU A 29 -15.26 -28.37 17.79
N LEU A 30 -15.28 -27.75 16.61
CA LEU A 30 -14.38 -26.62 16.27
C LEU A 30 -15.17 -25.53 15.53
N GLY A 31 -16.23 -25.06 16.20
CA GLY A 31 -16.90 -23.81 15.85
C GLY A 31 -16.11 -22.62 16.41
N LEU A 32 -14.87 -22.41 15.95
CA LEU A 32 -14.28 -21.08 16.00
C LEU A 32 -14.79 -20.37 14.76
N THR A 33 -15.87 -19.61 14.94
CA THR A 33 -16.25 -18.56 14.01
C THR A 33 -15.09 -17.56 13.97
N THR A 34 -14.15 -17.75 13.05
CA THR A 34 -13.28 -16.65 12.64
C THR A 34 -14.22 -15.52 12.27
N PRO A 35 -14.22 -14.37 12.96
CA PRO A 35 -14.99 -13.24 12.50
C PRO A 35 -14.50 -12.98 11.08
N GLY A 36 -15.37 -13.21 10.11
CA GLY A 36 -15.04 -12.96 8.72
C GLY A 36 -14.60 -11.51 8.68
N THR A 37 -13.32 -11.28 8.38
CA THR A 37 -12.87 -9.99 7.90
C THR A 37 -13.75 -9.73 6.69
N ARG A 38 -14.82 -8.94 6.89
CA ARG A 38 -15.63 -8.49 5.77
C ARG A 38 -14.65 -7.68 4.95
N ALA A 39 -14.16 -8.28 3.87
CA ALA A 39 -13.45 -7.55 2.84
C ALA A 39 -14.42 -6.45 2.44
N GLN A 40 -14.18 -5.24 2.93
CA GLN A 40 -14.92 -4.10 2.44
C GLN A 40 -14.65 -4.08 0.93
N PRO A 41 -15.68 -3.93 0.09
CA PRO A 41 -15.43 -3.67 -1.32
C PRO A 41 -14.47 -2.50 -1.35
N ARG A 42 -13.27 -2.69 -1.93
CA ARG A 42 -12.38 -1.57 -2.23
C ARG A 42 -13.07 -0.76 -3.31
N THR A 43 -13.94 0.15 -2.89
CA THR A 43 -14.22 1.32 -3.71
C THR A 43 -12.91 2.10 -3.68
N ASP A 44 -12.25 2.17 -4.82
CA ASP A 44 -11.14 3.09 -5.09
C ASP A 44 -11.55 4.56 -4.91
N TRP A 45 -12.86 4.80 -4.83
CA TRP A 45 -13.47 6.06 -4.49
C TRP A 45 -13.30 6.42 -3.01
N HIS A 46 -12.78 7.64 -2.78
CA HIS A 46 -12.67 8.30 -1.48
C HIS A 46 -13.22 9.72 -1.60
N GLU A 47 -13.83 10.25 -0.54
CA GLU A 47 -14.40 11.60 -0.51
C GLU A 47 -13.33 12.70 -0.64
N PHE A 48 -12.15 12.45 -0.08
CA PHE A 48 -11.03 13.38 -0.10
C PHE A 48 -9.72 12.70 -0.50
N SER A 49 -9.00 13.33 -1.41
CA SER A 49 -7.65 12.94 -1.80
C SER A 49 -6.70 14.11 -1.63
N PHE A 50 -5.60 13.86 -0.94
CA PHE A 50 -4.53 14.81 -0.71
C PHE A 50 -3.39 14.51 -1.67
N THR A 51 -2.94 15.52 -2.40
CA THR A 51 -1.89 15.37 -3.41
C THR A 51 -0.72 16.27 -3.07
N ARG A 52 0.47 15.68 -2.92
CA ARG A 52 1.74 16.38 -2.79
C ARG A 52 2.11 17.01 -4.14
N GLY A 53 2.28 18.32 -4.19
CA GLY A 53 2.80 18.97 -5.39
C GLY A 53 4.31 18.85 -5.46
N ILE A 54 4.80 18.21 -6.52
CA ILE A 54 6.22 18.15 -6.88
C ILE A 54 6.54 19.40 -7.68
N TYR A 55 7.59 20.09 -7.28
CA TYR A 55 8.07 21.29 -7.93
C TYR A 55 9.59 21.28 -8.01
N ASP A 56 10.12 22.11 -8.88
CA ASP A 56 11.56 22.33 -9.01
C ASP A 56 11.97 23.47 -8.05
N GLY A 57 13.12 23.34 -7.40
CA GLY A 57 13.60 24.33 -6.44
C GLY A 57 15.11 24.47 -6.41
N ALA A 58 15.59 25.65 -6.01
CA ALA A 58 17.01 26.00 -5.97
C ALA A 58 17.88 24.99 -5.16
N SER A 59 17.27 24.29 -4.21
CA SER A 59 17.93 23.33 -3.31
C SER A 59 17.84 21.87 -3.77
N ASP A 60 17.28 21.56 -4.94
CA ASP A 60 17.12 20.18 -5.41
C ASP A 60 18.45 19.43 -5.61
N GLY A 61 19.58 20.14 -5.65
CA GLY A 61 20.94 19.58 -5.71
C GLY A 61 21.71 19.56 -4.39
N ASP A 62 21.11 19.91 -3.26
CA ASP A 62 21.79 19.93 -1.97
C ASP A 62 21.79 18.58 -1.25
N ALA A 63 22.44 18.49 -0.09
CA ALA A 63 22.58 17.25 0.67
C ALA A 63 21.26 16.72 1.28
N TRP A 64 20.21 17.54 1.32
CA TRP A 64 18.90 17.21 1.87
C TRP A 64 17.91 16.81 0.77
N GLY A 65 18.25 17.08 -0.49
CA GLY A 65 17.43 16.77 -1.65
C GLY A 65 16.28 17.75 -1.85
N PRO A 66 15.35 17.43 -2.76
CA PRO A 66 14.26 18.34 -3.13
C PRO A 66 13.36 18.70 -1.96
N ARG A 67 13.02 19.98 -1.83
CA ARG A 67 12.24 20.47 -0.67
C ARG A 67 10.81 19.96 -0.63
N TRP A 68 10.23 19.67 -1.79
CA TRP A 68 8.92 19.04 -1.85
C TRP A 68 8.89 17.65 -1.19
N LEU A 69 10.04 16.96 -1.09
CA LEU A 69 10.19 15.61 -0.55
C LEU A 69 10.27 15.59 0.99
N MET A 70 10.37 16.75 1.63
CA MET A 70 10.51 16.83 3.09
C MET A 70 9.37 16.10 3.81
N ASP A 71 9.77 15.11 4.62
CA ASP A 71 8.93 14.20 5.41
C ASP A 71 7.91 13.36 4.62
N PHE A 72 8.01 13.35 3.29
CA PHE A 72 7.19 12.51 2.44
C PHE A 72 7.70 11.05 2.48
N PRO A 73 6.81 10.04 2.56
CA PRO A 73 5.34 10.12 2.58
C PRO A 73 4.71 10.18 3.98
N ASP A 74 5.49 10.05 5.04
CA ASP A 74 4.97 9.78 6.38
C ASP A 74 4.15 10.96 6.94
N ALA A 75 4.58 12.20 6.68
CA ALA A 75 3.83 13.40 7.11
C ALA A 75 2.41 13.43 6.53
N ASP A 76 2.26 13.16 5.24
CA ASP A 76 0.99 13.13 4.51
C ASP A 76 0.06 12.09 5.12
N GLN A 77 0.58 10.87 5.30
CA GLN A 77 -0.21 9.78 5.87
C GLN A 77 -0.63 10.07 7.31
N HIS A 78 0.25 10.64 8.13
CA HIS A 78 -0.08 11.03 9.50
C HIS A 78 -1.14 12.13 9.54
N PHE A 79 -1.01 13.15 8.69
CA PHE A 79 -2.01 14.20 8.54
C PHE A 79 -3.37 13.63 8.14
N LEU A 80 -3.43 12.77 7.13
CA LEU A 80 -4.67 12.18 6.63
C LEU A 80 -5.33 11.25 7.65
N ARG A 81 -4.55 10.47 8.41
CA ARG A 81 -5.07 9.66 9.52
C ARG A 81 -5.68 10.54 10.60
N ALA A 82 -5.04 11.65 10.95
CA ALA A 82 -5.56 12.60 11.91
C ALA A 82 -6.83 13.28 11.39
N LEU A 83 -6.84 13.74 10.13
CA LEU A 83 -7.98 14.37 9.48
C LEU A 83 -9.19 13.43 9.48
N LYS A 84 -9.02 12.18 9.02
CA LYS A 84 -10.06 11.15 9.03
C LYS A 84 -10.59 10.89 10.45
N ARG A 85 -9.70 10.77 11.44
CA ARG A 85 -10.09 10.54 12.85
C ARG A 85 -10.87 11.70 13.45
N LEU A 86 -10.50 12.95 13.12
CA LEU A 86 -11.06 14.15 13.75
C LEU A 86 -12.31 14.68 13.07
N THR A 87 -12.45 14.46 11.76
CA THR A 87 -13.57 15.00 10.95
C THR A 87 -14.56 13.93 10.49
N GLY A 88 -14.13 12.66 10.44
CA GLY A 88 -14.92 11.57 9.88
C GLY A 88 -14.91 11.49 8.35
N VAL A 89 -14.30 12.46 7.64
CA VAL A 89 -14.21 12.47 6.16
C VAL A 89 -13.43 11.25 5.67
N ASP A 90 -13.96 10.58 4.64
CA ASP A 90 -13.25 9.45 4.03
C ASP A 90 -12.07 9.92 3.18
N CYS A 91 -10.87 9.81 3.75
CA CYS A 91 -9.64 10.21 3.09
C CYS A 91 -8.92 8.99 2.48
N ARG A 92 -8.40 9.15 1.27
CA ARG A 92 -7.38 8.26 0.70
C ARG A 92 -6.08 8.43 1.50
N ILE A 93 -5.72 7.45 2.33
CA ILE A 93 -4.54 7.53 3.21
C ILE A 93 -3.22 7.30 2.45
N ASP A 94 -3.26 6.60 1.31
CA ASP A 94 -2.07 6.36 0.51
C ASP A 94 -1.50 7.68 -0.01
N ALA A 95 -0.19 7.88 0.18
CA ALA A 95 0.48 9.07 -0.29
C ALA A 95 0.41 9.14 -1.82
N ASN A 96 0.13 10.34 -2.33
CA ASN A 96 0.07 10.66 -3.75
C ASN A 96 0.89 11.91 -4.01
N ALA A 97 1.70 11.89 -5.07
CA ALA A 97 2.51 13.02 -5.49
C ALA A 97 2.40 13.23 -7.00
N LEU A 98 2.26 14.49 -7.41
CA LEU A 98 2.07 14.88 -8.80
C LEU A 98 2.85 16.17 -9.06
N ARG A 99 3.46 16.30 -10.25
CA ARG A 99 4.08 17.58 -10.64
C ARG A 99 3.04 18.68 -10.84
N ILE A 100 3.39 19.89 -10.44
CA ILE A 100 2.53 21.08 -10.53
C ILE A 100 2.37 21.62 -11.97
N ASP A 101 3.12 21.09 -12.93
CA ASP A 101 3.03 21.40 -14.36
C ASP A 101 2.41 20.24 -15.15
N ALA A 102 1.94 19.19 -14.47
CA ALA A 102 1.33 18.04 -15.10
C ALA A 102 -0.02 18.39 -15.74
N GLU A 103 -0.30 17.79 -16.90
CA GLU A 103 -1.59 17.96 -17.60
C GLU A 103 -2.79 17.54 -16.74
N GLN A 104 -2.60 16.52 -15.90
CA GLN A 104 -3.62 15.97 -15.01
C GLN A 104 -3.78 16.75 -13.70
N LEU A 105 -3.11 17.90 -13.51
CA LEU A 105 -3.18 18.66 -12.26
C LEU A 105 -4.63 18.99 -11.86
N ARG A 106 -5.50 19.25 -12.83
CA ARG A 106 -6.92 19.59 -12.60
C ARG A 106 -7.76 18.41 -12.12
N ASP A 107 -7.28 17.18 -12.25
CA ASP A 107 -7.92 15.99 -11.69
C ASP A 107 -7.71 15.90 -10.17
N HIS A 108 -6.83 16.74 -9.61
CA HIS A 108 -6.49 16.82 -8.20
C HIS A 108 -6.98 18.16 -7.61
N PRO A 109 -8.21 18.24 -7.07
CA PRO A 109 -8.81 19.50 -6.63
C PRO A 109 -8.12 20.15 -5.41
N PHE A 110 -7.25 19.42 -4.72
CA PHE A 110 -6.46 19.91 -3.59
C PHE A 110 -5.01 19.44 -3.72
N VAL A 111 -4.09 20.38 -3.88
CA VAL A 111 -2.64 20.14 -4.04
C VAL A 111 -1.87 20.90 -2.96
N TYR A 112 -1.11 20.17 -2.17
CA TYR A 112 -0.32 20.73 -1.08
C TYR A 112 1.15 20.87 -1.47
N LEU A 113 1.68 22.08 -1.29
CA LEU A 113 3.11 22.41 -1.45
C LEU A 113 3.75 22.58 -0.08
N VAL A 114 4.77 21.78 0.21
CA VAL A 114 5.62 21.95 1.39
C VAL A 114 6.82 22.81 1.04
N GLU A 115 7.34 23.56 2.01
CA GLU A 115 8.53 24.42 1.82
C GLU A 115 8.41 25.35 0.59
N ALA A 116 7.23 25.94 0.36
CA ALA A 116 6.96 26.78 -0.83
C ALA A 116 7.88 28.01 -0.96
N GLY A 117 8.69 28.33 0.06
CA GLY A 117 9.75 29.33 -0.04
C GLY A 117 10.92 28.92 -0.95
N ALA A 118 11.06 27.63 -1.26
CA ALA A 118 12.05 27.11 -2.20
C ALA A 118 11.47 26.81 -3.59
N LEU A 119 10.18 27.13 -3.82
CA LEU A 119 9.48 26.90 -5.07
C LEU A 119 10.05 27.77 -6.19
N GLU A 120 10.50 27.14 -7.28
CA GLU A 120 10.81 27.80 -8.54
C GLU A 120 9.79 27.38 -9.60
N LEU A 121 9.29 28.36 -10.35
CA LEU A 121 8.34 28.15 -11.43
C LEU A 121 8.93 28.71 -12.73
N ASP A 122 9.03 27.85 -13.73
CA ASP A 122 9.25 28.31 -15.10
C ASP A 122 7.93 28.85 -15.72
N GLU A 123 8.01 29.37 -16.93
CA GLU A 123 6.84 29.97 -17.60
C GLU A 123 5.69 28.96 -17.78
N GLN A 124 6.01 27.70 -18.04
CA GLN A 124 5.03 26.64 -18.20
C GLN A 124 4.33 26.30 -16.88
N ALA A 125 5.10 26.14 -15.80
CA ALA A 125 4.59 25.87 -14.47
C ALA A 125 3.75 27.04 -13.93
N VAL A 126 4.18 28.28 -14.17
CA VAL A 126 3.38 29.48 -13.83
C VAL A 126 2.02 29.43 -14.52
N GLN A 127 1.97 29.12 -15.81
CA GLN A 127 0.72 29.05 -16.56
C GLN A 127 -0.17 27.90 -16.06
N ALA A 128 0.40 26.71 -15.83
CA ALA A 128 -0.32 25.55 -15.33
C ALA A 128 -0.96 25.81 -13.95
N VAL A 129 -0.18 26.33 -13.00
CA VAL A 129 -0.66 26.65 -11.65
C VAL A 129 -1.69 27.78 -11.69
N ARG A 130 -1.46 28.82 -12.52
CA ARG A 130 -2.43 29.90 -12.71
C ARG A 130 -3.78 29.35 -13.18
N ASP A 131 -3.76 28.53 -14.22
CA ASP A 131 -4.99 27.99 -14.79
C ASP A 131 -5.68 27.01 -13.85
N TYR A 132 -4.92 26.25 -13.06
CA TYR A 132 -5.43 25.40 -11.99
C TYR A 132 -6.18 26.21 -10.93
N LEU A 133 -5.58 27.28 -10.42
CA LEU A 133 -6.19 28.14 -9.41
C LEU A 133 -7.42 28.88 -9.97
N LEU A 134 -7.36 29.35 -11.22
CA LEU A 134 -8.50 29.99 -11.88
C LEU A 134 -9.67 29.02 -12.15
N ALA A 135 -9.38 27.72 -12.28
CA ALA A 135 -10.39 26.68 -12.39
C ALA A 135 -10.99 26.26 -11.03
N GLY A 136 -10.50 26.82 -9.91
CA GLY A 136 -10.99 26.53 -8.56
C GLY A 136 -10.20 25.47 -7.80
N GLY A 137 -9.00 25.13 -8.25
CA GLY A 137 -8.06 24.33 -7.47
C GLY A 137 -7.59 25.04 -6.20
N PHE A 138 -7.13 24.26 -5.22
CA PHE A 138 -6.66 24.73 -3.91
C PHE A 138 -5.25 24.24 -3.59
#